data_AF-A0A0F9H9B7-F1
#
_entry.id   AF-A0A0F9H9B7-F1
#
_cell.length_a   1.000
_cell.length_b   1.000
_cell.length_c   1.000
_cell.angle_alpha   90.00
_cell.angle_beta   90.00
_cell.angle_gamma   90.00
#
_symmetry.space_group_name_H-M   'P 1'
#
loop_
_entity.id
_entity.type
_entity.pdbx_description
1 polymer ?
#
loop_
_entity_poly.entity_id
_entity_poly.type
_entity_poly.pdbx_seq_one_letter_code
_entity_poly.pdbx_strand_id
1 'polypeptide(L)' 'MKDKYKNIGNIEIRTIEECAEVIHILSKVKRFGWDNFHPINKTPNRVLVKHEVDDLRKCLDTLEKKYLKSNG' A
#
# COMPACT_ATOMS: atom_id res chain seq x y z
N MET A 1 -4.52 -1.88 -14.18
CA MET A 1 -4.45 -0.61 -13.41
C MET A 1 -5.60 0.26 -13.85
N LYS A 2 -6.33 0.92 -12.93
CA LYS A 2 -7.38 1.88 -13.33
C LYS A 2 -6.74 2.95 -14.23
N ASP A 3 -7.41 3.36 -15.30
CA ASP A 3 -6.92 4.31 -16.32
C ASP A 3 -6.38 5.64 -15.76
N LYS A 4 -6.70 5.99 -14.52
CA LYS A 4 -6.29 7.19 -13.81
C LYS A 4 -4.76 7.38 -13.67
N TYR A 5 -3.95 6.33 -13.85
CA TYR A 5 -2.50 6.36 -13.60
C TYR A 5 -1.64 6.07 -14.82
N LYS A 6 -2.22 6.07 -16.03
CA LYS A 6 -1.51 5.77 -17.28
C LYS A 6 -0.26 6.64 -17.50
N ASN A 7 -0.21 7.84 -16.89
CA ASN A 7 0.85 8.84 -17.06
C ASN A 7 1.52 9.30 -15.73
N ILE A 8 1.27 8.64 -14.59
CA ILE A 8 1.83 9.08 -13.29
C ILE A 8 2.59 7.93 -12.64
N GLY A 9 3.92 8.05 -12.64
CA GLY A 9 4.83 7.10 -12.01
C GLY A 9 4.90 5.75 -12.75
N ASN A 10 6.07 5.13 -12.75
CA ASN A 10 6.18 3.73 -13.15
C ASN A 10 5.82 2.82 -11.96
N ILE A 11 5.67 1.52 -12.20
CA ILE A 11 5.25 0.57 -11.16
C ILE A 11 6.24 0.49 -9.99
N GLU A 12 7.52 0.77 -10.27
CA GLU A 12 8.61 0.83 -9.30
C GLU A 12 8.40 1.98 -8.32
N ILE A 13 8.19 3.19 -8.82
CA ILE A 13 7.88 4.37 -8.01
C ILE A 13 6.62 4.12 -7.19
N ARG A 14 5.56 3.61 -7.82
CA ARG A 14 4.32 3.32 -7.09
C ARG A 14 4.54 2.33 -5.96
N THR A 15 5.32 1.27 -6.19
CA THR A 15 5.63 0.28 -5.13
C THR A 15 6.39 0.94 -3.97
N ILE A 16 7.35 1.82 -4.27
CA ILE A 16 8.08 2.57 -3.24
C ILE A 16 7.14 3.44 -2.40
N GLU A 17 6.18 4.12 -3.05
CA GLU A 17 5.15 4.90 -2.35
C GLU A 17 4.30 4.03 -1.42
N GLU A 18 3.77 2.90 -1.91
CA GLU A 18 2.94 2.02 -1.08
C GLU A 18 3.73 1.42 0.09
N CYS A 19 5.02 1.11 -0.10
CA CYS A 19 5.90 0.71 1.00
C CYS A 19 5.99 1.80 2.08
N ALA A 20 6.14 3.06 1.68
CA ALA A 20 6.20 4.18 2.61
C ALA A 20 4.87 4.40 3.35
N GLU A 21 3.73 4.27 2.67
CA GLU A 21 2.40 4.36 3.28
C GLU A 21 2.16 3.25 4.31
N VAL A 22 2.53 2.00 3.98
CA VAL A 22 2.47 0.87 4.92
C VAL A 22 3.32 1.13 6.17
N ILE A 23 4.56 1.61 6.00
CA ILE A 23 5.44 1.96 7.12
C ILE A 23 4.81 3.06 7.98
N HIS A 24 4.25 4.08 7.35
CA HIS A 24 3.62 5.21 8.04
C HIS A 24 2.41 4.79 8.86
N ILE A 25 1.48 4.00 8.29
CA ILE A 25 0.29 3.56 9.01
C ILE A 25 0.63 2.57 10.13
N LEU A 26 1.62 1.69 9.94
CA LEU A 26 2.10 0.81 11.00
C LEU A 26 2.73 1.62 12.15
N SER A 27 3.46 2.69 11.84
CA SER A 27 4.01 3.60 12.86
C SER A 27 2.90 4.28 13.67
N LYS A 28 1.82 4.72 13.01
CA LYS A 28 0.62 5.26 13.68
C LYS A 28 -0.04 4.21 14.58
N VAL A 29 -0.23 3.00 14.08
CA VAL A 29 -0.80 1.89 14.85
C VAL A 29 0.02 1.57 16.10
N LYS A 30 1.35 1.55 15.99
CA LYS A 30 2.23 1.31 17.14
C LYS A 30 2.14 2.42 18.18
N ARG A 31 1.89 3.67 17.76
CA ARG A 31 1.73 4.82 18.66
C ARG A 31 0.34 4.88 19.31
N PHE A 32 -0.72 4.60 18.56
CA PHE A 32 -2.09 4.94 18.93
C PHE A 32 -2.99 3.73 19.20
N GLY A 33 -2.57 2.52 18.82
CA GLY A 33 -3.35 1.29 18.91
C GLY A 33 -4.09 0.93 17.62
N TRP A 34 -4.38 -0.37 17.47
CA TRP A 34 -5.03 -0.95 16.29
C TRP A 34 -6.50 -0.54 16.12
N ASP A 35 -7.20 -0.35 17.24
CA ASP A 35 -8.64 -0.06 17.28
C ASP A 35 -8.94 1.44 17.43
N ASN A 36 -7.91 2.28 17.44
CA ASN A 36 -8.08 3.72 17.41
C ASN A 36 -8.51 4.18 16.00
N PHE A 37 -9.10 5.36 15.92
CA PHE A 37 -9.75 5.86 14.72
C PHE A 37 -8.99 7.02 14.10
N HIS A 38 -8.99 7.07 12.77
CA HIS A 38 -8.50 8.24 12.05
C HIS A 38 -9.32 9.48 12.43
N PRO A 39 -8.67 10.63 12.68
CA PRO A 39 -9.32 11.80 13.29
C PRO A 39 -10.51 12.34 12.47
N ILE A 40 -10.42 12.26 11.15
CA ILE A 40 -11.39 12.81 10.19
C ILE A 40 -12.51 11.81 9.88
N ASN A 41 -12.20 10.75 9.13
CA ASN A 41 -13.20 9.80 8.62
C ASN A 41 -13.60 8.69 9.61
N LYS A 42 -13.07 8.72 10.84
CA LYS A 42 -13.34 7.72 11.90
C LYS A 42 -13.16 6.27 11.45
N THR A 43 -12.23 6.00 10.52
CA THR A 43 -11.90 4.64 10.11
C THR A 43 -10.95 4.01 11.15
N PRO A 44 -11.20 2.77 11.61
CA PRO A 44 -10.27 2.07 12.49
C PRO A 44 -8.90 1.88 11.84
N ASN A 45 -7.81 2.03 12.60
CA ASN A 45 -6.46 1.92 12.06
C ASN A 45 -6.21 0.54 11.43
N ARG A 46 -6.75 -0.55 11.99
CA ARG A 46 -6.67 -1.89 11.38
C ARG A 46 -7.23 -1.96 9.95
N VAL A 47 -8.26 -1.19 9.65
CA VAL A 47 -8.86 -1.12 8.31
C VAL A 47 -7.93 -0.35 7.37
N LEU A 48 -7.34 0.76 7.84
CA LEU A 48 -6.35 1.51 7.06
C LEU A 48 -5.12 0.66 6.75
N VAL A 49 -4.57 -0.06 7.73
CA VAL A 49 -3.45 -0.99 7.48
C VAL A 49 -3.80 -2.01 6.40
N LYS A 50 -5.00 -2.61 6.47
CA LYS A 50 -5.44 -3.57 5.46
C LYS A 50 -5.44 -2.95 4.06
N HIS A 51 -5.92 -1.71 3.93
CA HIS A 51 -5.98 -1.01 2.64
C HIS A 51 -4.57 -0.80 2.06
N GLU A 52 -3.65 -0.23 2.83
CA GLU A 52 -2.28 0.04 2.35
C GLU A 52 -1.53 -1.25 2.02
N VAL A 53 -1.70 -2.31 2.84
CA VAL A 53 -1.10 -3.62 2.57
C VAL A 53 -1.65 -4.25 1.29
N ASP A 54 -2.96 -4.15 1.04
CA ASP A 54 -3.56 -4.68 -0.18
C ASP A 54 -3.13 -3.90 -1.44
N ASP A 55 -2.90 -2.60 -1.32
CA ASP A 55 -2.39 -1.78 -2.42
C ASP A 55 -0.90 -2.06 -2.71
N LEU A 56 -0.08 -2.23 -1.67
CA LEU A 56 1.29 -2.71 -1.82
C LEU A 56 1.36 -4.09 -2.49
N ARG A 57 0.51 -5.04 -2.06
CA ARG A 57 0.46 -6.39 -2.66
C ARG A 57 0.20 -6.36 -4.17
N LYS A 58 -0.78 -5.57 -4.62
CA LYS A 58 -1.05 -5.42 -6.06
C LYS A 58 0.15 -4.86 -6.81
N CYS A 59 0.90 -3.96 -6.19
CA CYS A 59 2.11 -3.37 -6.79
C CYS A 59 3.23 -4.41 -6.89
N LEU A 60 3.46 -5.18 -5.82
CA LEU A 60 4.42 -6.28 -5.80
C LEU A 60 4.08 -7.36 -6.82
N ASP A 61 2.82 -7.80 -6.91
CA ASP A 61 2.37 -8.77 -7.93
C ASP A 61 2.66 -8.29 -9.35
N THR A 62 2.55 -6.97 -9.58
CA THR A 62 2.83 -6.37 -10.89
C THR A 62 4.33 -6.28 -11.16
N LEU A 63 5.14 -5.90 -10.16
CA LEU A 63 6.60 -5.91 -10.26
C LEU A 63 7.13 -7.32 -10.52
N GLU A 64 6.60 -8.33 -9.80
CA GLU A 64 6.99 -9.72 -9.96
C GLU A 64 6.72 -10.20 -11.39
N LYS A 65 5.51 -9.94 -11.91
CA LYS A 65 5.15 -10.25 -13.31
C LYS A 65 6.04 -9.55 -14.32
N LYS A 66 6.53 -8.35 -14.00
CA LYS A 66 7.37 -7.53 -14.90
C LYS A 66 8.83 -7.99 -14.91
N TYR A 67 9.39 -8.33 -13.74
CA TYR A 67 10.83 -8.51 -13.58
C TYR A 67 11.27 -9.88 -13.07
N LEU A 68 10.42 -10.59 -12.34
CA LEU A 68 10.80 -11.76 -11.56
C LEU A 68 10.16 -13.04 -12.08
N LYS A 69 9.64 -13.06 -13.31
CA LYS A 69 9.03 -14.28 -13.89
C LYS A 69 9.91 -15.50 -13.63
N SER A 70 9.40 -16.44 -12.84
CA SER A 70 9.97 -17.78 -12.75
C SER A 70 9.80 -18.44 -14.11
N ASN A 71 10.91 -18.87 -14.70
CA ASN A 71 10.91 -19.93 -15.69
C ASN A 71 10.48 -21.21 -14.96
N GLY A 72 9.17 -21.43 -14.89
CA GLY A 72 8.60 -22.74 -14.61
C GLY A 72 8.64 -23.59 -15.86
#